data_AF-A0A7S4KMQ2-F1
#
_entry.id   AF-A0A7S4KMQ2-F1
#
_cell.length_a   1.000
_cell.length_b   1.000
_cell.length_c   1.000
_cell.angle_alpha   90.00
_cell.angle_beta   90.00
_cell.angle_gamma   90.00
#
_symmetry.space_group_name_H-M   'P 1'
#
loop_
_entity.id
_entity.type
_entity.pdbx_description
1 polymer ?
#
loop_
_entity_poly.entity_id
_entity_poly.type
_entity_poly.pdbx_seq_one_letter_code
_entity_poly.pdbx_strand_id
1 'polypeptide(L)'
;MAANDKLIAVGSSLQVEDQMPLQLTSKQTIVARGLLVVKKILEQHDLLWSKRSGAETSRRLRKAKNFVTGMLLAILEIDNAEEFDLNLRISLYEQNATMIVCSIRSFKGASEGDKDLVVEHRNQVKHEIVGVLEFLNAYYMVKFAGAGKTKTLSSLITDFQAVKIKDDVEDLDEIL
;
A
#
# COMPACT_ATOMS: atom_id res chain seq x y z
N MET A 1 -12.14 -31.12 39.22
CA MET A 1 -12.89 -31.31 37.94
C MET A 1 -13.31 -29.92 37.50
N ALA A 2 -12.50 -29.27 36.66
CA ALA A 2 -12.65 -29.18 35.19
C ALA A 2 -13.89 -28.34 34.82
N ALA A 3 -13.84 -27.26 34.03
CA ALA A 3 -12.91 -26.81 33.00
C ALA A 3 -12.92 -25.27 32.95
N ASN A 4 -11.79 -24.56 32.98
CA ASN A 4 -11.05 -24.08 31.80
C ASN A 4 -11.83 -24.16 30.49
N ASP A 5 -12.53 -23.09 30.11
CA ASP A 5 -12.74 -22.66 28.72
C ASP A 5 -13.51 -21.33 28.70
N LYS A 6 -12.85 -20.24 29.11
CA LYS A 6 -13.24 -18.91 28.65
C LYS A 6 -12.22 -18.44 27.63
N LEU A 7 -12.58 -18.79 26.39
CA LEU A 7 -12.20 -18.20 25.12
C LEU A 7 -11.12 -17.12 25.23
N ILE A 8 -9.95 -17.53 24.76
CA ILE A 8 -8.84 -16.70 24.35
C ILE A 8 -9.39 -15.54 23.53
N ALA A 9 -9.10 -14.32 23.98
CA ALA A 9 -9.16 -13.11 23.18
C ALA A 9 -8.13 -13.23 22.03
N VAL A 10 -8.44 -14.00 20.99
CA VAL A 10 -7.69 -13.99 19.73
C VAL A 10 -8.36 -12.99 18.80
N GLY A 11 -8.04 -11.74 19.10
CA GLY A 11 -8.12 -10.63 18.18
C GLY A 11 -7.01 -9.70 18.61
N SER A 12 -5.79 -10.25 18.61
CA SER A 12 -4.56 -9.54 18.90
C SER A 12 -4.63 -8.18 18.22
N SER A 13 -4.81 -7.17 19.05
CA SER A 13 -4.21 -5.87 18.89
C SER A 13 -2.71 -6.08 18.77
N LEU A 14 -2.26 -6.57 17.60
CA LEU A 14 -1.07 -6.07 16.97
C LEU A 14 -1.37 -4.59 16.71
N GLN A 15 -1.33 -3.81 17.79
CA GLN A 15 -0.65 -2.54 17.75
C GLN A 15 0.74 -2.91 17.24
N VAL A 16 0.89 -2.88 15.92
CA VAL A 16 2.18 -2.61 15.33
C VAL A 16 2.50 -1.25 15.92
N GLU A 17 3.22 -1.25 17.04
CA GLU A 17 3.84 -0.06 17.60
C GLU A 17 4.35 0.75 16.43
N ASP A 18 4.05 2.06 16.44
CA ASP A 18 4.57 3.03 15.49
C ASP A 18 6.00 2.64 15.13
N GLN A 19 6.15 2.10 13.92
CA GLN A 19 7.37 1.47 13.48
C GLN A 19 8.51 2.46 13.70
N MET A 20 9.57 2.01 14.36
CA MET A 20 10.84 2.72 14.53
C MET A 20 11.12 3.61 13.31
N PRO A 21 11.56 4.87 13.50
CA PRO A 21 11.87 5.74 12.37
C PRO A 21 12.86 5.01 11.47
N LEU A 22 12.41 4.62 10.28
CA LEU A 22 13.23 4.01 9.26
C LEU A 22 14.37 5.00 8.96
N GLN A 23 15.57 4.74 9.49
CA GLN A 23 16.74 5.53 9.15
C GLN A 23 17.19 5.12 7.75
N LEU A 24 16.59 5.77 6.76
CA LEU A 24 16.93 5.57 5.36
C LEU A 24 18.23 6.31 5.04
N THR A 25 19.13 5.66 4.32
CA THR A 25 20.25 6.36 3.65
C THR A 25 19.70 7.38 2.65
N SER A 26 20.52 8.34 2.20
CA SER A 26 20.08 9.33 1.21
C SER A 26 19.56 8.68 -0.06
N LYS A 27 20.18 7.59 -0.51
CA LYS A 27 19.73 6.81 -1.65
C LYS A 27 18.36 6.19 -1.39
N GLN A 28 18.21 5.44 -0.30
CA GLN A 28 16.94 4.82 0.07
C GLN A 28 15.83 5.87 0.24
N THR A 29 16.16 7.05 0.79
CA THR A 29 15.23 8.17 0.95
C THR A 29 14.71 8.68 -0.40
N ILE A 30 15.60 8.84 -1.38
CA ILE A 30 15.22 9.28 -2.73
C ILE A 30 14.26 8.28 -3.37
N VAL A 31 14.54 6.98 -3.24
CA VAL A 31 13.69 5.92 -3.83
C VAL A 31 12.36 5.78 -3.08
N ALA A 32 12.38 5.85 -1.75
CA ALA A 32 11.21 5.67 -0.91
C ALA A 32 10.27 6.89 -0.90
N ARG A 33 10.69 8.06 -1.39
CA ARG A 33 9.95 9.31 -1.25
C ARG A 33 8.50 9.21 -1.71
N GLY A 34 8.26 8.62 -2.89
CA GLY A 34 6.89 8.43 -3.40
C GLY A 34 6.06 7.51 -2.51
N LEU A 35 6.64 6.40 -2.04
CA LEU A 35 5.97 5.49 -1.10
C LEU A 35 5.66 6.13 0.25
N LEU A 36 6.51 7.05 0.72
CA LEU A 36 6.24 7.80 1.96
C LEU A 36 5.05 8.77 1.80
N VAL A 37 4.86 9.34 0.61
CA VAL A 37 3.66 10.12 0.28
C VAL A 37 2.42 9.22 0.27
N VAL A 38 2.49 8.07 -0.42
CA VAL A 38 1.40 7.08 -0.47
C VAL A 38 1.04 6.61 0.94
N LYS A 39 2.03 6.29 1.78
CA LYS A 39 1.82 5.85 3.17
C LYS A 39 0.99 6.88 3.96
N LYS A 40 1.37 8.17 3.88
CA LYS A 40 0.65 9.26 4.56
C LYS A 40 -0.79 9.39 4.08
N ILE A 41 -1.02 9.30 2.77
CA ILE A 41 -2.38 9.35 2.19
C ILE A 41 -3.21 8.18 2.73
N LEU A 42 -2.67 6.95 2.72
CA LEU A 42 -3.37 5.78 3.22
C LEU A 42 -3.67 5.89 4.73
N GLU A 43 -2.74 6.42 5.53
CA GLU A 43 -2.93 6.64 6.97
C GLU A 43 -4.05 7.66 7.26
N GLN A 44 -4.13 8.76 6.49
CA GLN A 44 -5.22 9.72 6.60
C GLN A 44 -6.58 9.06 6.35
N HIS A 45 -6.68 8.24 5.31
CA HIS A 45 -7.92 7.54 4.97
C HIS A 45 -8.26 6.40 5.95
N ASP A 46 -7.26 5.68 6.47
CA ASP A 46 -7.44 4.67 7.51
C ASP A 46 -8.02 5.28 8.80
N LEU A 47 -7.55 6.48 9.18
CA LEU A 47 -8.10 7.23 10.32
C LEU A 47 -9.56 7.66 10.10
N LEU A 48 -9.95 8.01 8.86
CA LEU A 48 -11.33 8.36 8.53
C LEU A 48 -12.26 7.12 8.62
N TRP A 49 -11.80 5.99 8.08
CA TRP A 49 -12.60 4.77 7.98
C TRP A 49 -12.66 3.95 9.27
N SER A 50 -11.63 4.01 10.11
CA SER A 50 -11.65 3.40 11.46
C SER A 50 -12.79 3.90 12.34
N LYS A 51 -13.30 5.12 12.07
CA LYS A 51 -14.44 5.73 12.79
C LYS A 51 -15.80 5.39 12.19
N ARG A 52 -15.84 4.82 10.98
CA ARG A 52 -17.06 4.65 10.18
C ARG A 52 -17.42 3.19 9.91
N SER A 53 -16.59 2.23 10.36
CA SER A 53 -16.85 0.78 10.29
C SER A 53 -17.04 0.20 8.87
N GLY A 54 -16.45 0.80 7.84
CA GLY A 54 -16.44 0.24 6.48
C GLY A 54 -15.50 -0.97 6.38
N ALA A 55 -16.03 -2.18 6.50
CA ALA A 55 -15.24 -3.41 6.59
C ALA A 55 -14.43 -3.69 5.31
N GLU A 56 -15.02 -3.48 4.13
CA GLU A 56 -14.36 -3.74 2.85
C GLU A 56 -13.34 -2.65 2.53
N THR A 57 -13.64 -1.36 2.74
CA THR A 57 -12.63 -0.30 2.60
C THR A 57 -11.47 -0.47 3.58
N SER A 58 -11.73 -0.79 4.85
CA SER A 58 -10.65 -1.06 5.83
C SER A 58 -9.77 -2.23 5.41
N ARG A 59 -10.37 -3.30 4.85
CA ARG A 59 -9.62 -4.44 4.28
C ARG A 59 -8.75 -4.01 3.10
N ARG A 60 -9.28 -3.17 2.20
CA ARG A 60 -8.53 -2.64 1.04
C ARG A 60 -7.38 -1.73 1.47
N LEU A 61 -7.63 -0.81 2.40
CA LEU A 61 -6.61 0.07 2.97
C LEU A 61 -5.50 -0.73 3.62
N ARG A 62 -5.83 -1.79 4.38
CA ARG A 62 -4.83 -2.70 4.96
C ARG A 62 -3.97 -3.37 3.90
N LYS A 63 -4.58 -3.87 2.81
CA LYS A 63 -3.82 -4.44 1.68
C LYS A 63 -2.89 -3.42 1.04
N ALA A 64 -3.37 -2.20 0.79
CA ALA A 64 -2.56 -1.12 0.24
C ALA A 64 -1.39 -0.75 1.18
N LYS A 65 -1.62 -0.64 2.49
CA LYS A 65 -0.58 -0.38 3.50
C LYS A 65 0.46 -1.50 3.56
N ASN A 66 0.03 -2.76 3.46
CA ASN A 66 0.94 -3.91 3.43
C ASN A 66 1.82 -3.89 2.17
N PHE A 67 1.24 -3.58 1.00
CA PHE A 67 2.00 -3.38 -0.23
C PHE A 67 3.06 -2.29 -0.06
N VAL A 68 2.67 -1.10 0.43
CA VAL A 68 3.60 0.02 0.63
C VAL A 68 4.70 -0.33 1.62
N THR A 69 4.35 -0.97 2.74
CA THR A 69 5.33 -1.43 3.74
C THR A 69 6.31 -2.42 3.15
N GLY A 70 5.81 -3.42 2.40
CA GLY A 70 6.67 -4.39 1.72
C GLY A 70 7.64 -3.72 0.74
N MET A 71 7.13 -2.79 -0.07
CA MET A 71 7.98 -2.05 -1.03
C MET A 71 9.04 -1.19 -0.32
N LEU A 72 8.71 -0.59 0.83
CA LEU A 72 9.69 0.11 1.66
C LEU A 72 10.76 -0.83 2.23
N LEU A 73 10.37 -2.04 2.68
CA LEU A 73 11.33 -3.07 3.12
C LEU A 73 12.24 -3.51 1.97
N ALA A 74 11.71 -3.68 0.76
CA ALA A 74 12.54 -3.95 -0.41
C ALA A 74 13.55 -2.82 -0.63
N ILE A 75 13.14 -1.55 -0.52
CA ILE A 75 14.05 -0.41 -0.68
C ILE A 75 15.15 -0.38 0.38
N LEU A 76 14.89 -0.82 1.62
CA LEU A 76 15.96 -0.94 2.62
C LEU A 76 17.08 -1.86 2.14
N GLU A 77 16.72 -2.93 1.45
CA GLU A 77 17.65 -3.93 0.94
C GLU A 77 18.18 -3.61 -0.46
N ILE A 78 18.00 -2.39 -0.98
CA ILE A 78 18.36 -2.02 -2.38
C ILE A 78 19.84 -2.22 -2.76
N ASP A 79 20.72 -2.38 -1.77
CA ASP A 79 22.15 -2.68 -1.96
C ASP A 79 22.48 -4.18 -1.88
N ASN A 80 21.53 -5.02 -1.42
CA ASN A 80 21.62 -6.47 -1.39
C ASN A 80 20.63 -7.08 -2.41
N ALA A 81 21.17 -7.58 -3.53
CA ALA A 81 20.36 -8.09 -4.65
C ALA A 81 19.35 -9.17 -4.26
N GLU A 82 19.77 -10.11 -3.41
CA GLU A 82 18.99 -11.30 -3.06
C GLU A 82 17.85 -10.94 -2.13
N GLU A 83 18.16 -10.17 -1.08
CA GLU A 83 17.16 -9.67 -0.12
C GLU A 83 16.20 -8.66 -0.77
N PHE A 84 16.70 -7.79 -1.64
CA PHE A 84 15.87 -6.90 -2.46
C PHE A 84 14.86 -7.70 -3.30
N ASP A 85 15.32 -8.70 -4.06
CA ASP A 85 14.46 -9.51 -4.92
C ASP A 85 13.44 -10.32 -4.13
N LEU A 86 13.86 -10.89 -2.99
CA LEU A 86 12.95 -11.63 -2.09
C LEU A 86 11.86 -10.71 -1.53
N ASN A 87 12.24 -9.58 -0.94
CA ASN A 87 11.29 -8.62 -0.37
C ASN A 87 10.37 -8.03 -1.44
N LEU A 88 10.90 -7.75 -2.63
CA LEU A 88 10.10 -7.31 -3.76
C LEU A 88 9.07 -8.38 -4.14
N ARG A 89 9.47 -9.64 -4.32
CA ARG A 89 8.55 -10.74 -4.64
C ARG A 89 7.44 -10.91 -3.61
N ILE A 90 7.78 -10.86 -2.32
CA ILE A 90 6.80 -10.95 -1.22
C ILE A 90 5.83 -9.77 -1.29
N SER A 91 6.35 -8.57 -1.53
CA SER A 91 5.53 -7.35 -1.62
C SER A 91 4.56 -7.38 -2.79
N LEU A 92 4.99 -7.98 -3.91
CA LEU A 92 4.19 -8.10 -5.13
C LEU A 92 3.26 -9.31 -5.15
N TYR A 93 3.39 -10.24 -4.19
CA TYR A 93 2.58 -11.44 -4.12
C TYR A 93 1.10 -11.11 -3.94
N GLU A 94 0.24 -11.63 -4.83
CA GLU A 94 -1.23 -11.45 -4.83
C GLU A 94 -1.73 -9.98 -4.87
N GLN A 95 -0.88 -9.05 -5.29
CA GLN A 95 -1.28 -7.65 -5.36
C GLN A 95 -2.11 -7.36 -6.60
N ASN A 96 -3.14 -6.54 -6.39
CA ASN A 96 -4.00 -6.05 -7.47
C ASN A 96 -3.92 -4.52 -7.49
N ALA A 97 -3.42 -3.97 -8.60
CA ALA A 97 -3.23 -2.53 -8.75
C ALA A 97 -4.51 -1.73 -8.52
N THR A 98 -5.66 -2.24 -8.98
CA THR A 98 -6.97 -1.59 -8.75
C THR A 98 -7.33 -1.62 -7.26
N MET A 99 -7.06 -2.71 -6.55
CA MET A 99 -7.32 -2.79 -5.11
C MET A 99 -6.47 -1.81 -4.31
N ILE A 100 -5.22 -1.56 -4.74
CA ILE A 100 -4.30 -0.65 -4.06
C ILE A 100 -4.69 0.80 -4.34
N VAL A 101 -4.88 1.17 -5.61
CA VAL A 101 -5.20 2.55 -5.98
C VAL A 101 -6.61 2.94 -5.53
N CYS A 102 -7.60 2.06 -5.74
CA CYS A 102 -8.99 2.31 -5.36
C CYS A 102 -9.30 1.84 -3.93
N SER A 103 -8.29 1.68 -3.05
CA SER A 103 -8.51 1.44 -1.62
C SER A 103 -9.07 2.67 -0.92
N ILE A 104 -8.78 3.86 -1.45
CA ILE A 104 -9.25 5.15 -0.97
C ILE A 104 -10.66 5.35 -1.48
N ARG A 105 -11.69 5.45 -0.62
CA ARG A 105 -13.09 5.58 -1.06
C ARG A 105 -13.78 6.76 -0.41
N SER A 106 -14.73 7.34 -1.14
CA SER A 106 -15.68 8.31 -0.59
C SER A 106 -16.74 7.56 0.22
N PHE A 107 -17.31 8.24 1.22
CA PHE A 107 -18.39 7.71 2.04
C PHE A 107 -19.74 8.28 1.58
N LYS A 108 -20.83 7.56 1.85
CA LYS A 108 -22.18 8.04 1.56
C LYS A 108 -22.46 9.39 2.25
N GLY A 109 -22.91 10.38 1.48
CA GLY A 109 -23.15 11.74 1.98
C GLY A 109 -21.90 12.61 2.07
N ALA A 110 -20.75 12.17 1.54
CA ALA A 110 -19.58 13.01 1.38
C ALA A 110 -19.88 14.25 0.54
N SER A 111 -19.27 15.38 0.90
CA SER A 111 -19.37 16.61 0.13
C SER A 111 -18.67 16.47 -1.23
N GLU A 112 -18.95 17.37 -2.17
CA GLU A 112 -18.26 17.33 -3.47
C GLU A 112 -16.75 17.52 -3.31
N GLY A 113 -16.32 18.40 -2.40
CA GLY A 113 -14.90 18.58 -2.10
C GLY A 113 -14.23 17.32 -1.52
N ASP A 114 -14.94 16.51 -0.73
CA ASP A 114 -14.41 15.24 -0.23
C ASP A 114 -14.23 14.20 -1.34
N LYS A 115 -15.16 14.18 -2.32
CA LYS A 115 -15.06 13.28 -3.48
C LYS A 115 -13.92 13.71 -4.41
N ASP A 116 -13.78 15.01 -4.65
CA ASP A 116 -12.67 15.57 -5.42
C ASP A 116 -11.33 15.19 -4.77
N LEU A 117 -11.22 15.31 -3.44
CA LEU A 117 -10.04 14.90 -2.68
C LEU A 117 -9.74 13.40 -2.81
N VAL A 118 -10.77 12.54 -2.81
CA VAL A 118 -10.60 11.09 -3.04
C VAL A 118 -10.01 10.84 -4.43
N VAL A 119 -10.54 11.49 -5.46
CA VAL A 119 -10.04 11.35 -6.84
C VAL A 119 -8.60 11.87 -6.95
N GLU A 120 -8.29 13.02 -6.35
CA GLU A 120 -6.94 13.59 -6.30
C GLU A 120 -5.96 12.63 -5.61
N HIS A 121 -6.30 12.14 -4.41
CA HIS A 121 -5.45 11.21 -3.68
C HIS A 121 -5.26 9.88 -4.42
N ARG A 122 -6.28 9.35 -5.11
CA ARG A 122 -6.13 8.17 -5.98
C ARG A 122 -5.16 8.42 -7.12
N ASN A 123 -5.24 9.57 -7.78
CA ASN A 123 -4.31 9.97 -8.82
C ASN A 123 -2.88 10.09 -8.28
N GLN A 124 -2.71 10.72 -7.11
CA GLN A 124 -1.41 10.87 -6.47
C GLN A 124 -0.83 9.50 -6.07
N VAL A 125 -1.63 8.62 -5.46
CA VAL A 125 -1.19 7.25 -5.12
C VAL A 125 -0.73 6.49 -6.36
N LYS A 126 -1.52 6.54 -7.44
CA LYS A 126 -1.16 5.92 -8.72
C LYS A 126 0.15 6.49 -9.26
N HIS A 127 0.28 7.82 -9.31
CA HIS A 127 1.44 8.51 -9.85
C HIS A 127 2.72 8.16 -9.07
N GLU A 128 2.68 8.24 -7.75
CA GLU A 128 3.83 7.98 -6.88
C GLU A 128 4.26 6.50 -6.92
N ILE A 129 3.31 5.56 -6.94
CA ILE A 129 3.64 4.14 -7.07
C ILE A 129 4.29 3.86 -8.43
N VAL A 130 3.71 4.38 -9.52
CA VAL A 130 4.29 4.22 -10.87
C VAL A 130 5.71 4.78 -10.92
N GLY A 131 5.94 5.99 -10.41
CA GLY A 131 7.27 6.60 -10.40
C GLY A 131 8.30 5.78 -9.62
N VAL A 132 7.91 5.22 -8.46
CA VAL A 132 8.79 4.33 -7.68
C VAL A 132 9.08 3.03 -8.44
N LEU A 133 8.07 2.41 -9.05
CA LEU A 133 8.26 1.19 -9.83
C LEU A 133 9.14 1.41 -11.06
N GLU A 134 8.97 2.52 -11.77
CA GLU A 134 9.82 2.91 -12.90
C GLU A 134 11.27 3.11 -12.46
N PHE A 135 11.49 3.80 -11.34
CA PHE A 135 12.82 3.97 -10.77
C PHE A 135 13.44 2.61 -10.39
N LEU A 136 12.72 1.77 -9.66
CA LEU A 136 13.19 0.45 -9.25
C LEU A 136 13.52 -0.43 -10.46
N ASN A 137 12.70 -0.38 -11.52
CA ASN A 137 12.95 -1.10 -12.75
C ASN A 137 14.24 -0.61 -13.44
N ALA A 138 14.41 0.70 -13.58
CA ALA A 138 15.63 1.29 -14.15
C ALA A 138 16.88 0.95 -13.31
N TYR A 139 16.77 1.08 -11.99
CA TYR A 139 17.83 0.75 -11.05
C TYR A 139 18.22 -0.74 -11.15
N TYR A 140 17.23 -1.64 -11.20
CA TYR A 140 17.46 -3.07 -11.32
C TYR A 140 18.13 -3.44 -12.65
N MET A 141 17.69 -2.83 -13.76
CA MET A 141 18.29 -3.05 -15.08
C MET A 141 19.77 -2.65 -15.13
N VAL A 142 20.16 -1.58 -14.42
CA VAL A 142 21.55 -1.12 -14.38
C VAL A 142 22.40 -1.95 -13.42
N LYS A 143 21.88 -2.27 -12.22
CA LYS A 143 22.68 -2.89 -11.14
C LYS A 143 22.72 -4.41 -11.16
N PHE A 144 21.68 -5.05 -11.70
CA PHE A 144 21.54 -6.51 -11.68
C PHE A 144 21.36 -7.10 -13.09
N ALA A 145 21.95 -6.44 -14.08
CA ALA A 145 21.96 -6.90 -15.47
C ALA A 145 22.44 -8.37 -15.55
N GLY A 146 21.55 -9.26 -16.02
CA GLY A 146 21.82 -10.71 -16.12
C GLY A 146 21.01 -11.58 -15.13
N ALA A 147 20.46 -11.00 -14.06
CA ALA A 147 19.48 -11.69 -13.22
C ALA A 147 18.11 -11.64 -13.89
N GLY A 148 17.73 -12.71 -14.59
CA GLY A 148 16.50 -12.78 -15.38
C GLY A 148 15.21 -12.63 -14.56
N LYS A 149 14.80 -11.40 -14.22
CA LYS A 149 13.56 -11.11 -13.45
C LYS A 149 12.89 -9.76 -13.80
N THR A 150 13.27 -9.08 -14.88
CA THR A 150 12.72 -7.77 -15.28
C THR A 150 11.26 -7.78 -15.75
N LYS A 151 10.68 -8.96 -16.05
CA LYS A 151 9.29 -9.06 -16.51
C LYS A 151 8.27 -8.66 -15.43
N THR A 152 8.58 -8.83 -14.15
CA THR A 152 7.62 -8.62 -13.06
C THR A 152 7.31 -7.14 -12.81
N LEU A 153 8.34 -6.26 -12.81
CA LEU A 153 8.14 -4.83 -12.56
C LEU A 153 7.49 -4.12 -13.75
N SER A 154 7.88 -4.46 -14.98
CA SER A 154 7.31 -3.83 -16.19
C SER A 154 5.82 -4.15 -16.38
N SER A 155 5.41 -5.40 -16.07
CA SER A 155 3.99 -5.77 -16.05
C SER A 155 3.23 -4.98 -15.00
N LEU A 156 3.79 -4.86 -13.80
CA LEU A 156 3.15 -4.15 -12.70
C LEU A 156 2.98 -2.65 -13.00
N ILE A 157 3.99 -2.00 -13.60
CA ILE A 157 3.88 -0.61 -14.06
C ILE A 157 2.68 -0.48 -15.02
N THR A 158 2.55 -1.40 -15.97
CA THR A 158 1.43 -1.43 -16.92
C THR A 158 0.09 -1.58 -16.20
N ASP A 159 0.01 -2.48 -15.22
CA ASP A 159 -1.21 -2.72 -14.43
C ASP A 159 -1.64 -1.47 -13.65
N PHE A 160 -0.69 -0.78 -12.99
CA PHE A 160 -0.96 0.46 -12.28
C PHE A 160 -1.35 1.60 -13.23
N GLN A 161 -0.65 1.74 -14.36
CA GLN A 161 -0.99 2.74 -15.39
C GLN A 161 -2.38 2.51 -15.98
N ALA A 162 -2.82 1.25 -16.11
CA ALA A 162 -4.13 0.87 -16.63
C ALA A 162 -5.30 1.13 -15.65
N VAL A 163 -5.02 1.36 -14.36
CA VAL A 163 -6.09 1.64 -13.38
C VAL A 163 -6.84 2.92 -13.78
N LYS A 164 -8.15 2.79 -13.99
CA LYS A 164 -9.04 3.91 -14.24
C LYS A 164 -9.47 4.51 -12.90
N ILE A 165 -9.16 5.78 -12.71
CA ILE A 165 -9.59 6.52 -11.53
C ILE A 165 -11.04 6.95 -11.75
N LYS A 166 -11.89 6.59 -10.79
CA LYS A 166 -13.29 6.97 -10.71
C LYS A 166 -13.58 7.47 -9.30
N ASP A 167 -14.74 8.05 -9.08
CA ASP A 167 -15.30 8.15 -7.74
C ASP A 167 -16.04 6.83 -7.45
N ASP A 168 -15.66 6.15 -6.36
CA ASP A 168 -16.41 4.99 -5.87
C ASP A 168 -16.82 5.28 -4.44
N VAL A 169 -18.14 5.34 -4.22
CA VAL A 169 -18.77 5.50 -2.92
C VAL A 169 -18.98 4.11 -2.31
N GLU A 170 -18.62 3.92 -1.05
CA GLU A 170 -19.08 2.76 -0.28
C GLU A 170 -20.38 3.14 0.45
N ASP A 171 -21.44 2.36 0.19
CA ASP A 171 -22.64 2.38 1.03
C ASP A 171 -22.25 1.83 2.39
N LEU A 172 -22.29 2.71 3.39
CA LEU A 172 -22.34 2.30 4.78
C LEU A 172 -23.75 1.78 4.99
N ASP A 173 -23.95 0.46 4.89
CA ASP A 173 -25.14 -0.13 5.49
C ASP A 173 -25.15 0.34 6.95
N GLU A 174 -26.28 0.92 7.38
CA GLU A 174 -26.46 1.37 8.76
C GLU A 174 -26.08 0.21 9.68
N ILE A 175 -24.95 0.35 10.37
CA ILE A 175 -24.70 -0.49 11.54
C ILE A 175 -25.71 -0.01 12.57
N LEU A 176 -26.81 -0.76 12.66
CA LEU A 176 -27.75 -0.75 13.78
C LEU A 176 -27.01 -0.86 15.12
#